data_AF-A0A8D0GAQ9-F1
#
_entry.id   AF-A0A8D0GAQ9-F1
#
_cell.length_a   1.000
_cell.length_b   1.000
_cell.length_c   1.000
_cell.angle_alpha   90.00
_cell.angle_beta   90.00
_cell.angle_gamma   90.00
#
_symmetry.space_group_name_H-M   'P 1'
#
loop_
_entity.id
_entity.type
_entity.pdbx_description
1 polymer ?
#
loop_
_entity_poly.entity_id
_entity_poly.type
_entity_poly.pdbx_seq_one_letter_code
_entity_poly.pdbx_strand_id
1 'polypeptide(L)'
;MASSNPWDPVQPTTAGLLLARCQAAGAVSQATLDLFSKQEPCFVRLSEVERIVDLQAEINQKNLENEILQLEKDRADISHPFFLTQKCQALQVMNRHLEAVLKEKRTIRQRLMKPLCQESLPIEAIFHRYIVELLTFAVTFIEKLEAHLQTVRSIPQIHLIMKNMDNALAKMAFLVTETEELADQILKWREQQKGLSYDSSQLTVESDSSFKSVVLPQQHILFLPR
;
A
#
# COMPACT_ATOMS: atom_id res chain seq x y z
N MET A 1 -99.04 -33.40 -17.76
CA MET A 1 -98.51 -33.50 -19.13
C MET A 1 -97.56 -34.67 -19.14
N ALA A 2 -97.88 -35.73 -19.89
CA ALA A 2 -97.07 -36.95 -19.92
C ALA A 2 -95.76 -36.65 -20.68
N SER A 3 -94.63 -36.84 -20.01
CA SER A 3 -93.31 -36.79 -20.64
C SER A 3 -93.15 -38.03 -21.51
N SER A 4 -93.10 -37.84 -22.83
CA SER A 4 -92.86 -38.92 -23.78
C SER A 4 -91.54 -39.63 -23.48
N ASN A 5 -91.56 -40.95 -23.60
CA ASN A 5 -90.42 -41.82 -23.38
C ASN A 5 -89.29 -41.48 -24.38
N PRO A 6 -88.06 -41.17 -23.94
CA PRO A 6 -86.95 -40.84 -24.82
C PRO A 6 -86.45 -42.01 -25.68
N TRP A 7 -87.02 -43.21 -25.52
CA TRP A 7 -86.65 -44.42 -26.26
C TRP A 7 -87.67 -44.87 -27.33
N ASP A 8 -88.73 -44.10 -27.56
CA ASP A 8 -89.60 -44.34 -28.72
C ASP A 8 -88.86 -44.02 -30.04
N PRO A 9 -89.11 -44.76 -31.15
CA PRO A 9 -88.51 -44.45 -32.43
C PRO A 9 -88.83 -43.00 -32.80
N VAL A 10 -87.79 -42.18 -32.87
CA VAL A 10 -87.88 -40.72 -33.04
C VAL A 10 -88.62 -40.43 -34.34
N GLN A 11 -89.87 -39.99 -34.23
CA GLN A 11 -90.61 -39.42 -35.36
C GLN A 11 -89.77 -38.27 -35.96
N PRO A 12 -89.65 -38.17 -37.30
CA PRO A 12 -88.76 -37.19 -37.91
C PRO A 12 -89.18 -35.78 -37.48
N THR A 13 -88.29 -35.09 -36.76
CA THR A 13 -88.50 -33.73 -36.27
C THR A 13 -88.92 -32.82 -37.43
N THR A 14 -89.78 -31.84 -37.19
CA THR A 14 -90.28 -30.89 -38.21
C THR A 14 -89.16 -30.23 -39.00
N ALA A 15 -88.01 -29.97 -38.36
CA ALA A 15 -86.80 -29.50 -39.01
C ALA A 15 -86.18 -30.53 -39.97
N GLY A 16 -86.16 -31.82 -39.61
CA GLY A 16 -85.70 -32.91 -40.47
C GLY A 16 -86.55 -33.09 -41.71
N LEU A 17 -87.88 -32.92 -41.61
CA LEU A 17 -88.78 -32.94 -42.76
C LEU A 17 -88.56 -31.74 -43.70
N LEU A 18 -88.32 -30.54 -43.14
CA LEU A 18 -87.96 -29.36 -43.94
C LEU A 18 -86.62 -29.53 -44.66
N LEU A 19 -85.60 -30.08 -43.98
CA LEU A 19 -84.29 -30.36 -44.57
C LEU A 19 -84.39 -31.41 -45.69
N ALA A 20 -85.17 -32.48 -45.49
CA ALA A 20 -85.43 -33.48 -46.52
C ALA A 20 -86.16 -32.87 -47.75
N ARG A 21 -87.08 -31.93 -47.53
CA ARG A 21 -87.74 -31.20 -48.61
C ARG A 21 -86.79 -30.25 -49.35
N CYS A 22 -85.91 -29.55 -48.63
CA CYS A 22 -84.89 -28.69 -49.22
C CYS A 22 -83.86 -29.48 -50.03
N GLN A 23 -83.54 -30.70 -49.60
CA GLN A 23 -82.70 -31.64 -50.33
C GLN A 23 -83.40 -32.15 -51.59
N ALA A 24 -84.67 -32.56 -51.50
CA ALA A 24 -85.46 -33.00 -52.65
C ALA A 24 -85.70 -31.87 -53.67
N ALA A 25 -85.75 -30.62 -53.21
CA ALA A 25 -85.85 -29.42 -54.06
C ALA A 25 -84.49 -28.96 -54.64
N GLY A 26 -83.39 -29.65 -54.33
CA GLY A 26 -82.04 -29.31 -54.81
C GLY A 26 -81.43 -28.05 -54.20
N ALA A 27 -82.08 -27.45 -53.20
CA ALA A 27 -81.60 -26.23 -52.53
C ALA A 27 -80.40 -26.49 -51.61
N VAL A 28 -80.24 -27.72 -51.13
CA VAL A 28 -79.12 -28.16 -50.29
C VAL A 28 -78.64 -29.52 -50.77
N SER A 29 -77.32 -29.70 -50.95
CA SER A 29 -76.71 -30.97 -51.35
C SER A 29 -76.46 -31.88 -50.14
N GLN A 30 -76.56 -33.20 -50.32
CA GLN A 30 -76.16 -34.16 -49.29
C GLN A 30 -74.72 -33.90 -48.81
N ALA A 31 -73.81 -33.54 -49.73
CA ALA A 31 -72.42 -33.22 -49.38
C ALA A 31 -72.29 -31.99 -48.48
N THR A 32 -73.22 -31.02 -48.58
CA THR A 32 -73.24 -29.85 -47.69
C THR A 32 -73.78 -30.21 -46.31
N LEU A 33 -74.78 -31.10 -46.20
CA LEU A 33 -75.27 -31.59 -44.91
C LEU A 33 -74.22 -32.47 -44.20
N ASP A 34 -73.53 -33.33 -44.95
CA ASP A 34 -72.48 -34.21 -44.44
C ASP A 34 -71.23 -33.44 -43.98
N LEU A 35 -71.04 -32.21 -44.46
CA LEU A 35 -69.93 -31.35 -44.02
C LEU A 35 -70.15 -30.83 -42.59
N PHE A 36 -71.39 -30.47 -42.27
CA PHE A 36 -71.77 -29.99 -40.93
C PHE A 36 -72.00 -31.12 -39.94
N SER A 37 -72.26 -32.34 -40.40
CA SER A 37 -72.33 -33.53 -39.52
C SER A 37 -70.96 -34.07 -39.12
N LYS A 38 -69.86 -33.60 -39.74
CA LYS A 38 -68.47 -33.99 -39.45
C LYS A 38 -67.82 -33.18 -38.32
N GLN A 39 -68.58 -32.36 -37.61
CA GLN A 39 -68.10 -31.71 -36.41
C GLN A 39 -67.75 -32.80 -35.39
N GLU A 40 -66.52 -32.80 -34.87
CA GLU A 40 -66.10 -33.79 -33.88
C GLU A 40 -67.12 -33.84 -32.74
N PRO A 41 -67.49 -35.05 -32.26
CA PRO A 41 -68.46 -35.19 -31.18
C PRO A 41 -68.07 -34.29 -30.00
N CYS A 42 -69.01 -33.50 -29.46
CA CYS A 42 -68.73 -32.58 -28.34
C CYS A 42 -67.98 -33.24 -27.17
N PHE A 43 -68.20 -34.54 -26.96
CA PHE A 43 -67.52 -35.35 -25.95
C PHE A 43 -66.01 -35.47 -26.15
N VAL A 44 -65.51 -35.47 -27.39
CA VAL A 44 -64.06 -35.49 -27.67
C VAL A 44 -63.42 -34.19 -27.19
N ARG A 45 -63.98 -33.04 -27.56
CA ARG A 45 -63.49 -31.73 -27.10
C ARG A 45 -63.58 -31.56 -25.58
N LEU A 46 -64.62 -32.10 -24.95
CA LEU A 46 -64.72 -32.10 -23.47
C LEU A 46 -63.59 -32.93 -22.83
N SER A 47 -63.30 -34.12 -23.38
CA SER A 47 -62.20 -34.96 -22.88
C SER A 47 -60.82 -34.31 -23.07
N GLU A 48 -60.62 -33.54 -24.14
CA GLU A 48 -59.39 -32.78 -24.34
C GLU A 48 -59.24 -31.64 -23.33
N VAL A 49 -60.34 -30.92 -23.05
CA VAL A 49 -60.35 -29.86 -22.04
C VAL A 49 -60.11 -30.43 -20.64
N GLU A 50 -60.71 -31.57 -20.30
CA GLU A 50 -60.44 -32.30 -19.05
C GLU A 50 -58.95 -32.66 -18.93
N ARG A 51 -58.37 -33.22 -19.99
CA ARG A 51 -56.93 -33.54 -20.05
C ARG A 51 -56.03 -32.31 -19.90
N ILE A 52 -56.43 -31.15 -20.45
CA ILE A 52 -55.69 -29.89 -20.29
C ILE A 52 -55.74 -29.41 -18.83
N VAL A 53 -56.91 -29.53 -18.18
CA VAL A 53 -57.06 -29.18 -16.77
C VAL A 53 -56.20 -30.09 -15.89
N ASP A 54 -56.19 -31.39 -16.17
CA ASP A 54 -55.35 -32.36 -15.44
C ASP A 54 -53.87 -32.05 -15.60
N LEU A 55 -53.40 -31.79 -16.84
CA LEU A 55 -52.02 -31.39 -17.08
C LEU A 55 -51.68 -30.07 -16.40
N GLN A 56 -52.60 -29.11 -16.37
CA GLN A 56 -52.37 -27.84 -15.69
C GLN A 56 -52.25 -28.03 -14.18
N ALA A 57 -53.05 -28.93 -13.59
CA ALA A 57 -52.93 -29.31 -12.19
C ALA A 57 -51.58 -29.98 -11.91
N GLU A 58 -51.11 -30.87 -12.79
CA GLU A 58 -49.78 -31.48 -12.68
C GLU A 58 -48.65 -30.45 -12.76
N ILE A 59 -48.72 -29.49 -13.70
CA ILE A 59 -47.75 -28.40 -13.82
C ILE A 59 -47.71 -27.57 -12.53
N ASN A 60 -48.88 -27.20 -12.00
CA ASN A 60 -48.96 -26.44 -10.77
C ASN A 60 -48.37 -27.21 -9.59
N GLN A 61 -48.64 -28.51 -9.50
CA GLN A 61 -48.06 -29.39 -8.49
C GLN A 61 -46.53 -29.43 -8.60
N LYS A 62 -45.99 -29.57 -9.82
CA LYS A 62 -44.53 -29.58 -10.05
C LYS A 62 -43.88 -28.23 -9.76
N ASN A 63 -44.58 -27.13 -10.03
CA ASN A 63 -44.09 -25.79 -9.67
C ASN A 63 -43.98 -25.62 -8.15
N LEU A 64 -44.98 -26.10 -7.40
CA LEU A 64 -44.94 -26.08 -5.92
C LEU A 64 -43.80 -26.95 -5.38
N GLU A 65 -43.60 -28.15 -5.93
CA GLU A 65 -42.48 -29.03 -5.57
C GLU A 65 -41.13 -28.34 -5.82
N ASN A 66 -40.96 -27.65 -6.95
CA ASN A 66 -39.76 -26.88 -7.25
C ASN A 66 -39.55 -25.72 -6.25
N GLU A 67 -40.60 -24.99 -5.91
CA GLU A 67 -40.51 -23.89 -4.94
C GLU A 67 -40.09 -24.39 -3.56
N ILE A 68 -40.61 -25.54 -3.11
CA ILE A 68 -40.19 -26.18 -1.85
C ILE A 68 -38.71 -26.53 -1.89
N LEU A 69 -38.24 -27.20 -2.95
CA LEU A 69 -36.83 -27.57 -3.10
C LEU A 69 -35.91 -26.35 -3.16
N GLN A 70 -36.37 -25.27 -3.79
CA GLN A 70 -35.62 -24.02 -3.86
C GLN A 70 -35.49 -23.38 -2.47
N LEU A 71 -36.58 -23.34 -1.70
CA LEU A 71 -36.55 -22.84 -0.32
C LEU A 71 -35.66 -23.70 0.60
N GLU A 72 -35.65 -25.02 0.41
CA GLU A 72 -34.74 -25.92 1.14
C GLU A 72 -33.28 -25.63 0.81
N LYS A 73 -32.96 -25.45 -0.47
CA LYS A 73 -31.62 -25.08 -0.93
C LYS A 73 -31.18 -23.73 -0.36
N ASP A 74 -32.03 -22.72 -0.43
CA ASP A 74 -31.74 -21.36 0.03
C ASP A 74 -31.56 -21.30 1.55
N ARG A 75 -32.21 -22.19 2.30
CA ARG A 75 -32.07 -22.31 3.76
C ARG A 75 -31.04 -23.35 4.20
N ALA A 76 -30.43 -24.10 3.28
CA ALA A 76 -29.54 -25.21 3.62
C ALA A 76 -28.36 -24.73 4.48
N ASP A 77 -27.89 -23.51 4.29
CA ASP A 77 -26.75 -22.96 5.04
C ASP A 77 -27.04 -22.71 6.54
N ILE A 78 -28.31 -22.63 6.93
CA ILE A 78 -28.79 -22.43 8.31
C ILE A 78 -29.56 -23.63 8.86
N SER A 79 -30.12 -24.49 8.02
CA SER A 79 -30.89 -25.67 8.45
C SER A 79 -30.08 -26.96 8.39
N HIS A 80 -29.15 -27.08 7.42
CA HIS A 80 -28.50 -28.34 7.15
C HIS A 80 -27.31 -28.56 8.11
N PRO A 81 -27.24 -29.72 8.79
CA PRO A 81 -26.20 -30.01 9.78
C PRO A 81 -24.77 -29.86 9.26
N PHE A 82 -24.52 -30.16 7.98
CA PHE A 82 -23.19 -30.01 7.35
C PHE A 82 -22.68 -28.56 7.42
N PHE A 83 -23.45 -27.59 6.90
CA PHE A 83 -23.03 -26.18 6.88
C PHE A 83 -22.98 -25.59 8.29
N LEU A 84 -23.92 -25.99 9.16
CA LEU A 84 -23.89 -25.60 10.56
C LEU A 84 -22.62 -26.11 11.26
N THR A 85 -22.28 -27.39 11.08
CA THR A 85 -21.08 -27.98 11.68
C THR A 85 -19.82 -27.28 11.17
N GLN A 86 -19.74 -26.98 9.88
CA GLN A 86 -18.63 -26.23 9.29
C GLN A 86 -18.51 -24.82 9.89
N LYS A 87 -19.62 -24.07 9.97
CA LYS A 87 -19.66 -22.73 10.61
C LYS A 87 -19.26 -22.81 12.09
N CYS A 88 -19.77 -23.79 12.84
CA CYS A 88 -19.42 -24.02 14.24
C CYS A 88 -17.93 -24.35 14.43
N GLN A 89 -17.35 -25.18 13.56
CA GLN A 89 -15.91 -25.49 13.58
C GLN A 89 -15.06 -24.25 13.35
N ALA A 90 -15.41 -23.42 12.36
CA ALA A 90 -14.72 -22.16 12.10
C ALA A 90 -14.75 -21.22 13.32
N LEU A 91 -15.93 -21.07 13.95
CA LEU A 91 -16.09 -20.28 15.17
C LEU A 91 -15.30 -20.87 16.36
N GLN A 92 -15.26 -22.19 16.51
CA GLN A 92 -14.46 -22.84 17.54
C GLN A 92 -12.96 -22.59 17.35
N VAL A 93 -12.46 -22.66 16.12
CA VAL A 93 -11.06 -22.35 15.81
C VAL A 93 -10.73 -20.90 16.16
N MET A 94 -11.60 -19.96 15.77
CA MET A 94 -11.43 -18.54 16.13
C MET A 94 -11.42 -18.33 17.65
N ASN A 95 -12.36 -18.94 18.39
CA ASN A 95 -12.42 -18.85 19.84
C ASN A 95 -11.15 -19.40 20.51
N ARG A 96 -10.66 -20.57 20.06
CA ARG A 96 -9.39 -21.13 20.57
C ARG A 96 -8.22 -20.17 20.36
N HIS A 97 -8.16 -19.53 19.19
CA HIS A 97 -7.14 -18.53 18.90
C HIS A 97 -7.26 -17.31 19.82
N LEU A 98 -8.47 -16.77 20.02
CA LEU A 98 -8.70 -15.65 20.94
C LEU A 98 -8.33 -16.00 22.38
N GLU A 99 -8.67 -17.21 22.85
CA GLU A 99 -8.25 -17.68 24.16
C GLU A 99 -6.73 -17.76 24.30
N ALA A 100 -6.02 -18.23 23.27
CA ALA A 100 -4.56 -18.26 23.25
C ALA A 100 -3.96 -16.85 23.35
N VAL A 101 -4.46 -15.90 22.54
CA VAL A 101 -4.04 -14.50 22.58
C VAL A 101 -4.30 -13.88 23.96
N LEU A 102 -5.44 -14.15 24.59
CA LEU A 102 -5.74 -13.64 25.93
C LEU A 102 -4.84 -14.25 27.00
N LYS A 103 -4.48 -15.53 26.89
CA LYS A 103 -3.51 -16.18 27.77
C LYS A 103 -2.14 -15.52 27.63
N GLU A 104 -1.65 -15.32 26.40
CA GLU A 104 -0.36 -14.69 26.14
C GLU A 104 -0.33 -13.24 26.62
N LYS A 105 -1.39 -12.46 26.37
CA LYS A 105 -1.51 -11.10 26.93
C LYS A 105 -1.38 -11.10 28.45
N ARG A 106 -1.99 -12.08 29.15
CA ARG A 106 -1.86 -12.21 30.61
C ARG A 106 -0.43 -12.58 31.01
N THR A 107 0.23 -13.51 30.32
CA THR A 107 1.61 -13.90 30.65
C THR A 107 2.59 -12.75 30.42
N ILE A 108 2.45 -11.99 29.33
CA ILE A 108 3.25 -10.79 29.06
C ILE A 108 3.03 -9.76 30.17
N ARG A 109 1.78 -9.47 30.53
CA ARG A 109 1.49 -8.55 31.63
C ARG A 109 2.15 -9.01 32.92
N GLN A 110 2.03 -10.29 33.28
CA GLN A 110 2.68 -10.82 34.48
C GLN A 110 4.21 -10.71 34.42
N ARG A 111 4.82 -10.93 33.26
CA ARG A 111 6.27 -10.75 33.07
C ARG A 111 6.69 -9.29 33.19
N LEU A 112 5.91 -8.36 32.66
CA LEU A 112 6.19 -6.92 32.74
C LEU A 112 5.91 -6.35 34.13
N MET A 113 4.94 -6.90 34.86
CA MET A 113 4.67 -6.54 36.26
C MET A 113 5.66 -7.14 37.24
N LYS A 114 6.48 -8.12 36.84
CA LYS A 114 7.61 -8.55 37.66
C LYS A 114 8.66 -7.43 37.59
N PRO A 115 8.93 -6.73 38.71
CA PRO A 115 9.93 -5.68 38.68
C PRO A 115 11.30 -6.30 38.37
N LEU A 116 12.05 -5.68 37.44
CA LEU A 116 13.37 -6.14 36.98
C LEU A 116 14.40 -6.24 38.12
N CYS A 117 14.16 -5.50 39.19
CA CYS A 117 14.78 -5.63 40.48
C CYS A 117 13.65 -5.96 41.46
N GLN A 118 13.79 -6.95 42.34
CA GLN A 118 12.94 -7.00 43.54
C GLN A 118 12.95 -5.60 44.14
N GLU A 119 11.77 -4.98 44.32
CA GLU A 119 11.63 -3.66 44.93
C GLU A 119 12.31 -3.69 46.29
N SER A 120 13.57 -3.25 46.33
CA SER A 120 14.47 -3.29 47.49
C SER A 120 14.65 -4.71 48.05
N LEU A 121 15.88 -5.22 48.13
CA LEU A 121 16.15 -6.11 49.26
C LEU A 121 15.70 -5.34 50.50
N PRO A 122 14.95 -5.94 51.45
CA PRO A 122 14.69 -5.30 52.72
C PRO A 122 16.04 -5.12 53.41
N ILE A 123 16.68 -3.99 53.14
CA ILE A 123 17.91 -3.59 53.78
C ILE A 123 17.47 -3.18 55.17
N GLU A 124 18.00 -3.87 56.16
CA GLU A 124 17.80 -3.53 57.56
C GLU A 124 18.27 -2.09 57.80
N ALA A 125 17.50 -1.30 58.56
CA ALA A 125 17.72 0.14 58.71
C ALA A 125 19.16 0.49 59.16
N ILE A 126 19.81 -0.41 59.90
CA ILE A 126 21.21 -0.28 60.34
C ILE A 126 22.21 -0.20 59.18
N PHE A 127 21.90 -0.78 58.02
CA PHE A 127 22.78 -0.80 56.86
C PHE A 127 22.53 0.33 55.86
N HIS A 128 21.48 1.14 56.05
CA HIS A 128 21.12 2.21 55.12
C HIS A 128 22.24 3.23 54.98
N ARG A 129 22.83 3.67 56.11
CA ARG A 129 23.94 4.64 56.09
C ARG A 129 25.12 4.12 55.27
N TYR A 130 25.54 2.88 55.49
CA TYR A 130 26.66 2.27 54.80
C TYR A 130 26.39 2.07 53.31
N ILE A 131 25.16 1.71 52.94
CA ILE A 131 24.78 1.55 51.53
C ILE A 131 24.71 2.90 50.82
N VAL A 132 24.19 3.95 51.46
CA VAL A 132 24.18 5.31 50.88
C VAL A 132 25.61 5.80 50.65
N GLU A 133 26.51 5.60 51.62
CA GLU A 133 27.94 5.92 51.47
C GLU A 133 28.57 5.11 50.33
N LEU A 134 28.36 3.79 50.29
CA LEU A 134 28.86 2.92 49.22
C LEU A 134 28.35 3.32 47.83
N LEU A 135 27.07 3.65 47.71
CA LEU A 135 26.48 4.12 46.46
C LEU A 135 27.08 5.47 46.03
N THR A 136 27.33 6.37 46.98
CA THR A 136 28.00 7.64 46.72
C THR A 136 29.44 7.42 46.25
N PHE A 137 30.17 6.49 46.87
CA PHE A 137 31.49 6.07 46.39
C PHE A 137 31.43 5.43 44.99
N ALA A 138 30.44 4.60 44.72
CA ALA A 138 30.27 3.96 43.42
C ALA A 138 30.00 5.00 42.31
N VAL A 139 29.12 5.96 42.56
CA VAL A 139 28.81 7.05 41.60
C VAL A 139 30.05 7.88 41.33
N THR A 140 30.75 8.35 42.37
CA THR A 140 31.97 9.15 42.19
C THR A 140 33.11 8.37 41.53
N PHE A 141 33.20 7.06 41.77
CA PHE A 141 34.13 6.19 41.07
C PHE A 141 33.79 6.06 39.58
N ILE A 142 32.51 5.85 39.24
CA ILE A 142 32.05 5.77 37.84
C ILE A 142 32.34 7.08 37.11
N GLU A 143 32.05 8.23 37.71
CA GLU A 143 32.35 9.54 37.13
C GLU A 143 33.85 9.72 36.84
N LYS A 144 34.72 9.35 37.79
CA LYS A 144 36.17 9.39 37.60
C LYS A 144 36.63 8.43 36.51
N LEU A 145 36.10 7.21 36.50
CA LEU A 145 36.43 6.21 35.50
C LEU A 145 36.05 6.68 34.10
N GLU A 146 34.86 7.26 33.94
CA GLU A 146 34.40 7.82 32.67
C GLU A 146 35.32 8.95 32.20
N ALA A 147 35.72 9.85 33.10
CA ALA A 147 36.69 10.90 32.78
C ALA A 147 38.03 10.33 32.30
N HIS A 148 38.54 9.28 32.95
CA HIS A 148 39.76 8.59 32.51
C HIS A 148 39.60 7.86 31.17
N LEU A 149 38.46 7.22 30.92
CA LEU A 149 38.20 6.59 29.63
C LEU A 149 38.14 7.63 28.51
N GLN A 150 37.55 8.79 28.79
CA GLN A 150 37.48 9.88 27.84
C GLN A 150 38.87 10.45 27.50
N THR A 151 39.77 10.57 28.49
CA THR A 151 41.16 10.96 28.21
C THR A 151 41.91 9.89 27.42
N VAL A 152 41.74 8.60 27.70
CA VAL A 152 42.34 7.52 26.90
C VAL A 152 41.83 7.55 25.46
N ARG A 153 40.54 7.82 25.26
CA ARG A 153 39.92 7.90 23.93
C ARG A 153 40.38 9.11 23.11
N SER A 154 40.84 10.19 23.75
CA SER A 154 41.39 11.35 23.04
C SER A 154 42.85 11.18 22.61
N ILE A 155 43.61 10.23 23.18
CA ILE A 155 45.02 9.99 22.82
C ILE A 155 45.21 9.71 21.31
N PRO A 156 44.43 8.81 20.66
CA PRO A 156 44.56 8.60 19.21
C PRO A 156 44.20 9.83 18.37
N GLN A 157 43.33 10.71 18.88
CA GLN A 157 42.96 11.95 18.18
C GLN A 157 44.13 12.94 18.13
N ILE A 158 45.01 12.93 19.13
CA ILE A 158 46.23 13.75 19.15
C ILE A 158 47.15 13.35 17.98
N HIS A 159 47.30 12.05 17.70
CA HIS A 159 48.10 11.59 16.56
C HIS A 159 47.51 12.05 15.22
N LEU A 160 46.17 12.09 15.10
CA LEU A 160 45.50 12.60 13.90
C LEU A 160 45.75 14.11 13.73
N ILE A 161 45.66 14.88 14.82
CA ILE A 161 45.93 16.33 14.82
C ILE A 161 47.39 16.60 14.48
N MET A 162 48.34 15.84 15.05
CA MET A 162 49.76 15.96 14.78
C MET A 162 50.08 15.69 13.30
N LYS A 163 49.53 14.63 12.71
CA LYS A 163 49.68 14.35 11.28
C LYS A 163 49.16 15.47 10.38
N ASN A 164 48.05 16.11 10.79
CA ASN A 164 47.52 17.27 10.05
C ASN A 164 48.45 18.48 10.16
N MET A 165 49.06 18.70 11.33
CA MET A 165 50.08 19.74 11.52
C MET A 165 51.34 19.47 10.69
N ASP A 166 51.83 18.22 10.65
CA ASP A 166 52.99 17.84 9.83
C ASP A 166 52.73 18.11 8.34
N ASN A 167 51.53 17.80 7.85
CA ASN A 167 51.12 18.09 6.48
C ASN A 167 51.03 19.61 6.22
N ALA A 168 50.50 20.38 7.17
CA ALA A 168 50.47 21.84 7.05
C ALA A 168 51.88 22.44 7.03
N LEU A 169 52.79 21.90 7.85
CA LEU A 169 54.19 22.31 7.89
C LEU A 169 54.90 21.99 6.58
N ALA A 170 54.68 20.80 6.00
CA ALA A 170 55.23 20.44 4.70
C ALA A 170 54.75 21.38 3.58
N LYS A 171 53.47 21.76 3.59
CA LYS A 171 52.92 22.75 2.65
C LYS A 171 53.54 24.12 2.81
N MET A 172 53.74 24.57 4.05
CA MET A 172 54.42 25.85 4.30
C MET A 172 55.87 25.81 3.84
N ALA A 173 56.60 24.72 4.10
CA ALA A 173 57.97 24.57 3.62
C ALA A 173 58.07 24.65 2.10
N PHE A 174 57.14 23.99 1.38
CA PHE A 174 57.05 24.09 -0.08
C PHE A 174 56.79 25.53 -0.56
N LEU A 175 55.87 26.25 0.08
CA LEU A 175 55.60 27.64 -0.26
C LEU A 175 56.81 28.53 0.00
N VAL A 176 57.55 28.31 1.09
CA VAL A 176 58.79 29.05 1.37
C VAL A 176 59.81 28.82 0.24
N THR A 177 60.04 27.57 -0.17
CA THR A 177 60.97 27.29 -1.28
C THR A 177 60.51 27.91 -2.60
N GLU A 178 59.21 27.88 -2.91
CA GLU A 178 58.67 28.53 -4.11
C GLU A 178 58.86 30.06 -4.06
N THR A 179 58.67 30.68 -2.88
CA THR A 179 58.92 32.11 -2.71
C THR A 179 60.40 32.49 -2.80
N GLU A 180 61.31 31.63 -2.33
CA GLU A 180 62.75 31.81 -2.49
C GLU A 180 63.15 31.73 -3.97
N GLU A 181 62.65 30.73 -4.70
CA GLU A 181 62.88 30.60 -6.14
C GLU A 181 62.33 31.80 -6.93
N LEU A 182 61.13 32.28 -6.59
CA LEU A 182 60.55 33.49 -7.19
C LEU A 182 61.39 34.74 -6.88
N ALA A 183 61.88 34.87 -5.65
CA ALA A 183 62.77 35.98 -5.28
C ALA A 183 64.07 35.95 -6.10
N ASP A 184 64.68 34.78 -6.28
CA ASP A 184 65.87 34.59 -7.12
C ASP A 184 65.60 34.93 -8.59
N GLN A 185 64.45 34.53 -9.12
CA GLN A 185 64.03 34.89 -10.48
C GLN A 185 63.87 36.41 -10.64
N ILE A 186 63.27 37.09 -9.66
CA ILE A 186 63.12 38.55 -9.65
C ILE A 186 64.48 39.23 -9.62
N LEU A 187 65.42 38.74 -8.81
CA LEU A 187 66.78 39.28 -8.73
C LEU A 187 67.52 39.14 -10.06
N LYS A 188 67.48 37.94 -10.67
CA LYS A 188 68.04 37.70 -12.00
C LYS A 188 67.42 38.61 -13.07
N TRP A 189 66.09 38.75 -13.06
CA TRP A 189 65.38 39.64 -13.99
C TRP A 189 65.77 41.11 -13.79
N ARG A 190 65.90 41.59 -12.54
CA ARG A 190 66.35 42.95 -12.23
C ARG A 190 67.78 43.20 -12.74
N GLU A 191 68.66 42.23 -12.60
CA GLU A 191 70.04 42.34 -13.09
C GLU A 191 70.10 42.41 -14.62
N GLN A 192 69.29 41.60 -15.31
CA GLN A 192 69.10 41.70 -16.76
C GLN A 192 68.58 43.08 -17.20
N GLN A 193 67.60 43.64 -16.50
CA GLN A 193 67.07 44.99 -16.77
C GLN A 193 68.13 46.09 -16.56
N LYS A 194 68.98 45.97 -15.53
CA LYS A 194 70.10 46.91 -15.35
C LYS A 194 71.10 46.82 -16.50
N GLY A 195 71.45 45.61 -16.96
CA GLY A 195 72.32 45.41 -18.12
C GLY A 195 71.79 46.10 -19.37
N LEU A 196 70.49 45.94 -19.67
CA LEU A 196 69.82 46.59 -20.81
C LEU A 196 69.73 48.12 -20.66
N SER A 197 69.58 48.63 -19.43
CA SER A 197 69.61 50.08 -19.16
C SER A 197 71.00 50.68 -19.34
N TYR A 198 72.08 49.93 -19.05
CA TYR A 198 73.45 50.39 -19.33
C TYR A 198 73.73 50.39 -20.84
N ASP A 199 73.24 49.41 -21.59
CA ASP A 199 73.34 49.39 -23.06
C ASP A 199 72.52 50.51 -23.72
N SER A 200 71.32 50.83 -23.21
CA SER A 200 70.56 51.99 -23.70
C SER A 200 71.22 53.34 -23.33
N SER A 201 71.97 53.38 -22.22
CA SER A 201 72.74 54.55 -21.81
C SER A 201 74.05 54.71 -22.61
N GLN A 202 74.62 53.60 -23.10
CA GLN A 202 75.84 53.63 -23.93
C GLN A 202 75.56 53.99 -25.40
N LEU A 203 74.31 53.89 -25.87
CA LEU A 203 73.92 54.34 -27.21
C LEU A 203 73.52 55.83 -27.30
N THR A 204 73.54 56.56 -26.18
CA THR A 204 73.22 58.01 -26.16
C THR A 204 74.30 58.87 -25.48
N VAL A 205 75.54 58.37 -25.41
CA VAL A 205 76.69 59.18 -24.97
C VAL A 205 77.87 58.97 -25.92
N GLU A 206 77.60 59.04 -27.23
CA GLU A 206 78.60 59.41 -28.23
C GLU A 206 77.91 60.10 -29.42
N SER A 207 77.07 61.09 -29.12
CA SER A 207 76.62 62.12 -30.07
C SER A 207 76.19 63.36 -29.28
N ASP A 208 77.11 64.30 -29.22
CA ASP A 208 76.91 65.73 -29.13
C ASP A 208 76.50 66.36 -27.79
N SER A 209 77.50 67.07 -27.25
CA SER A 209 77.40 68.42 -26.71
C SER A 209 76.11 69.15 -27.08
N SER A 210 75.31 69.53 -26.07
CA SER A 210 75.03 70.94 -25.73
C SER A 210 73.81 71.06 -24.81
N PHE A 211 73.82 72.12 -23.99
CA PHE A 211 72.72 72.67 -23.17
C PHE A 211 72.38 71.89 -21.88
N LYS A 212 72.88 72.40 -20.74
CA LYS A 212 72.19 73.35 -19.84
C LYS A 212 70.96 72.77 -19.15
N SER A 213 71.11 72.65 -17.83
CA SER A 213 70.14 72.94 -16.76
C SER A 213 68.79 72.21 -16.80
N VAL A 214 68.38 71.71 -15.64
CA VAL A 214 67.13 72.11 -14.93
C VAL A 214 66.72 70.98 -13.97
N VAL A 215 66.91 71.27 -12.68
CA VAL A 215 65.91 71.09 -11.60
C VAL A 215 65.59 69.67 -11.09
N LEU A 216 65.97 69.46 -9.83
CA LEU A 216 65.28 68.56 -8.87
C LEU A 216 63.78 68.91 -8.80
N PRO A 217 62.90 67.93 -8.62
CA PRO A 217 62.34 67.81 -7.27
C PRO A 217 62.20 66.34 -6.85
N GLN A 218 62.74 65.95 -5.69
CA GLN A 218 61.95 65.76 -4.46
C GLN A 218 60.48 65.43 -4.72
N GLN A 219 60.11 64.16 -4.58
CA GLN A 219 58.83 63.79 -3.98
C GLN A 219 59.00 62.71 -2.93
N HIS A 220 58.31 62.98 -1.85
CA HIS A 220 58.37 62.45 -0.51
C HIS A 220 57.07 61.63 -0.34
N ILE A 221 57.12 60.49 0.38
CA ILE A 221 56.00 59.82 1.10
C ILE A 221 54.93 59.17 0.16
N LEU A 222 54.53 57.89 0.27
CA LEU A 222 53.85 57.24 1.40
C LEU A 222 53.83 55.71 1.29
N PHE A 223 54.23 55.07 2.40
CA PHE A 223 53.74 53.77 2.84
C PHE A 223 52.21 53.82 2.99
N LEU A 224 51.51 52.86 2.37
CA LEU A 224 50.26 52.31 2.89
C LEU A 224 50.61 51.41 4.11
N PRO A 225 49.74 51.23 5.14
CA PRO A 225 48.46 50.56 4.91
C PRO A 225 47.30 50.91 5.87
N ARG A 226 46.09 50.53 5.47
CA ARG A 226 45.11 49.94 6.37
C ARG A 226 44.37 48.83 5.63
#